data_AF-A0A350JIF0-F1
#
_entry.id   AF-A0A350JIF0-F1
#
_cell.length_a   1.000
_cell.length_b   1.000
_cell.length_c   1.000
_cell.angle_alpha   90.00
_cell.angle_beta   90.00
_cell.angle_gamma   90.00
#
_symmetry.space_group_name_H-M   'P 1'
#
loop_
_entity.id
_entity.type
_entity.pdbx_description
1 polymer ?
#
loop_
_entity_poly.entity_id
_entity_poly.type
_entity_poly.pdbx_seq_one_letter_code
_entity_poly.pdbx_strand_id
1 'polypeptide(L)' 'TSTSPVIAENTRVPDRAETLERISRIKRKIDSDSDGSLSAQEIAEASIVLTAHDKNKDGMLTPDETHGGR' A
#
# COMPACT_ATOMS: atom_id res chain seq x y z
N THR A 1 -29.69 17.05 -17.37
CA THR A 1 -28.53 16.27 -17.85
C THR A 1 -27.43 16.41 -16.83
N SER A 2 -27.30 15.42 -15.94
CA SER A 2 -26.38 15.47 -14.80
C SER A 2 -25.00 14.99 -15.26
N THR A 3 -24.15 15.91 -15.69
CA THR A 3 -22.74 15.61 -15.95
C THR A 3 -21.96 15.92 -14.69
N SER A 4 -21.68 14.90 -13.90
CA SER A 4 -20.76 14.97 -12.77
C SER A 4 -19.31 14.95 -13.30
N PRO A 5 -18.43 15.91 -12.93
CA PRO A 5 -17.01 15.79 -13.21
C PRO A 5 -16.38 14.80 -12.21
N VAL A 6 -15.97 13.62 -12.68
CA VAL A 6 -15.40 12.53 -11.85
C VAL A 6 -13.88 12.55 -11.72
N ILE A 7 -13.22 13.71 -11.78
CA ILE A 7 -11.74 13.79 -11.69
C ILE A 7 -11.23 14.92 -10.79
N ALA A 8 -11.43 14.84 -9.47
CA ALA A 8 -10.73 15.75 -8.55
C ALA A 8 -10.57 15.24 -7.10
N GLU A 9 -10.44 13.93 -6.85
CA GLU A 9 -10.16 13.42 -5.49
C GLU A 9 -8.77 12.77 -5.37
N ASN A 10 -7.72 13.44 -5.86
CA ASN A 10 -6.33 13.02 -5.58
C ASN A 10 -5.34 14.20 -5.44
N THR A 11 -5.81 15.41 -5.09
CA THR A 11 -4.94 16.60 -4.96
C THR A 11 -4.66 16.99 -3.50
N ARG A 12 -4.90 16.10 -2.54
CA ARG A 12 -4.30 16.27 -1.21
C ARG A 12 -2.90 15.69 -1.26
N VAL A 13 -1.89 16.54 -1.39
CA VAL A 13 -0.51 16.12 -1.07
C VAL A 13 -0.52 15.61 0.37
N PRO A 14 -0.26 14.31 0.61
CA PRO A 14 -0.20 13.80 1.97
C PRO A 14 0.95 14.50 2.69
N ASP A 15 0.75 14.78 3.99
CA ASP A 15 1.86 15.31 4.79
C ASP A 15 3.00 14.27 4.82
N ARG A 16 4.23 14.74 5.05
CA ARG A 16 5.41 13.87 5.13
C ARG A 16 5.20 12.74 6.15
N ALA A 17 4.54 13.01 7.28
CA ALA A 17 4.26 11.99 8.29
C ALA A 17 3.35 10.87 7.74
N GLU A 18 2.30 11.23 7.01
CA GLU A 18 1.39 10.27 6.39
C GLU A 18 2.07 9.41 5.32
N THR A 19 2.95 10.03 4.53
CA THR A 19 3.73 9.31 3.50
C THR A 19 4.64 8.26 4.15
N LEU A 20 5.32 8.61 5.25
CA LEU A 20 6.19 7.68 5.97
C LEU A 20 5.42 6.54 6.62
N GLU A 21 4.21 6.80 7.12
CA GLU A 21 3.32 5.77 7.67
C GLU A 21 2.88 4.77 6.58
N ARG A 22 2.53 5.26 5.39
CA ARG A 22 2.18 4.39 4.25
C ARG A 22 3.37 3.53 3.82
N ILE A 23 4.55 4.11 3.69
CA ILE A 23 5.79 3.38 3.36
C ILE A 23 6.08 2.32 4.44
N SER A 24 5.95 2.68 5.71
CA SER A 24 6.22 1.77 6.83
C SER A 24 5.26 0.57 6.86
N ARG A 25 4.00 0.76 6.46
CA ARG A 25 3.04 -0.35 6.33
C ARG A 25 3.41 -1.30 5.21
N ILE A 26 3.70 -0.78 4.03
CA ILE A 26 4.09 -1.59 2.88
C ILE A 26 5.38 -2.35 3.21
N LYS A 27 6.35 -1.67 3.82
CA LYS A 27 7.58 -2.29 4.29
C LYS A 27 7.30 -3.47 5.19
N ARG A 28 6.49 -3.31 6.25
CA ARG A 28 6.14 -4.42 7.18
C ARG A 28 5.43 -5.60 6.52
N LYS A 29 4.84 -5.42 5.34
CA LYS A 29 4.26 -6.54 4.58
C LYS A 29 5.32 -7.32 3.83
N ILE A 30 6.32 -6.62 3.29
CA ILE A 30 7.39 -7.21 2.48
C ILE A 30 8.52 -7.77 3.35
N ASP A 31 8.85 -7.08 4.44
CA ASP A 31 9.81 -7.44 5.49
C ASP A 31 9.31 -8.68 6.25
N SER A 32 9.58 -9.83 5.65
CA SER A 32 9.05 -11.13 6.02
C SER A 32 9.79 -11.70 7.22
N ASP A 33 11.09 -11.41 7.33
CA ASP A 33 11.90 -11.80 8.47
C ASP A 33 11.82 -10.78 9.64
N SER A 34 11.20 -9.62 9.42
CA SER A 34 10.99 -8.58 10.42
C SER A 34 12.30 -8.07 11.03
N ASP A 35 13.39 -8.10 10.27
CA ASP A 35 14.69 -7.58 10.70
C ASP A 35 14.76 -6.04 10.67
N GLY A 36 13.73 -5.41 10.08
CA GLY A 36 13.62 -3.96 9.97
C GLY A 36 14.39 -3.40 8.77
N SER A 37 14.80 -4.22 7.82
CA SER A 37 15.41 -3.87 6.53
C SER A 37 14.61 -4.52 5.38
N LEU A 38 15.06 -4.34 4.14
CA LEU A 38 14.54 -5.09 3.01
C LEU A 38 15.71 -5.72 2.27
N SER A 39 15.81 -7.04 2.38
CA SER A 39 16.77 -7.87 1.65
C SER A 39 16.46 -7.87 0.15
N ALA A 40 17.47 -8.15 -0.67
CA ALA A 40 17.29 -8.35 -2.11
C ALA A 40 16.27 -9.45 -2.43
N GLN A 41 16.21 -10.50 -1.58
CA GLN A 41 15.23 -11.56 -1.72
C GLN A 41 13.82 -11.06 -1.43
N GLU A 42 13.63 -10.30 -0.35
CA GLU A 42 12.32 -9.76 0.02
C GLU A 42 11.80 -8.76 -1.02
N ILE A 43 12.69 -7.95 -1.60
CA ILE A 43 12.35 -7.07 -2.73
C ILE A 43 11.93 -7.89 -3.95
N ALA A 44 12.60 -9.00 -4.24
CA ALA A 44 12.24 -9.88 -5.35
C ALA A 44 10.87 -10.56 -5.12
N GLU A 45 10.56 -10.93 -3.89
CA GLU A 45 9.28 -11.56 -3.52
C GLU A 45 8.16 -10.55 -3.24
N ALA A 46 8.46 -9.24 -3.21
CA ALA A 46 7.49 -8.18 -2.93
C ALA A 46 6.25 -8.26 -3.82
N SER A 47 6.42 -8.57 -5.11
CA SER A 47 5.29 -8.69 -6.04
C SER A 47 4.29 -9.77 -5.63
N ILE A 48 4.77 -10.93 -5.18
CA ILE A 48 3.95 -12.05 -4.72
C ILE A 48 3.22 -11.66 -3.45
N VAL A 49 3.93 -11.07 -2.49
CA VAL A 49 3.40 -10.67 -1.18
C VAL A 49 2.34 -9.57 -1.31
N LEU A 50 2.61 -8.54 -2.12
CA LEU A 50 1.69 -7.42 -2.33
C LEU A 50 0.42 -7.88 -3.07
N THR A 51 0.54 -8.76 -4.05
CA THR A 51 -0.61 -9.33 -4.77
C THR A 51 -1.47 -10.21 -3.86
N ALA A 52 -0.86 -10.93 -2.92
CA ALA A 52 -1.61 -11.73 -1.94
C ALA A 52 -2.43 -10.85 -0.96
N HIS A 53 -2.02 -9.59 -0.79
CA HIS A 53 -2.68 -8.60 0.05
C HIS A 53 -3.76 -7.79 -0.67
N ASP A 54 -3.67 -7.62 -1.99
CA ASP A 54 -4.71 -7.05 -2.84
C ASP A 54 -5.94 -7.99 -2.90
N LYS A 55 -6.88 -7.80 -1.97
CA LYS A 55 -8.05 -8.67 -1.80
C LYS A 55 -9.11 -8.36 -2.83
N ASN A 56 -9.29 -7.09 -3.17
CA ASN A 56 -10.28 -6.64 -4.12
C ASN A 56 -9.82 -6.84 -5.59
N LYS A 57 -8.52 -7.09 -5.80
CA LYS A 57 -7.87 -7.31 -7.10
C LYS A 57 -7.99 -6.11 -8.04
N ASP A 58 -8.00 -4.90 -7.49
CA ASP A 58 -8.01 -3.67 -8.28
C ASP A 58 -6.59 -3.24 -8.71
N GLY A 59 -5.56 -3.93 -8.20
CA GLY A 59 -4.16 -3.61 -8.48
C GLY A 59 -3.62 -2.47 -7.61
N MET A 60 -4.38 -2.03 -6.62
CA MET A 60 -3.98 -1.01 -5.65
C MET A 60 -4.08 -1.57 -4.23
N LEU A 61 -3.04 -1.35 -3.43
CA LEU A 61 -3.12 -1.64 -2.00
C LEU A 61 -3.76 -0.46 -1.28
N THR A 62 -5.04 -0.62 -0.97
CA THR A 62 -5.75 0.37 -0.17
C THR A 62 -5.34 0.27 1.30
N PRO A 63 -5.51 1.34 2.10
CA PRO A 63 -5.24 1.27 3.53
C PRO A 63 -5.97 0.10 4.17
N ASP A 64 -7.25 -0.10 3.84
CA ASP A 64 -8.08 -1.21 4.34
C ASP A 64 -7.44 -2.60 4.16
N GLU A 65 -6.76 -2.82 3.03
CA GLU A 65 -6.08 -4.09 2.72
C GLU A 65 -4.72 -4.25 3.43
N THR A 66 -4.12 -3.13 3.85
CA THR A 66 -2.86 -3.11 4.60
C THR A 66 -3.07 -3.13 6.12
N HIS A 67 -4.22 -2.67 6.61
CA HIS A 67 -4.63 -2.85 7.99
C HIS A 67 -5.16 -4.27 8.12
N GLY A 68 -4.46 -5.14 8.85
CA GLY A 68 -5.09 -6.40 9.27
C GLY A 68 -6.34 -6.03 10.08
N GLY A 69 -7.51 -6.23 9.49
CA GLY A 69 -8.79 -6.12 10.19
C GLY A 69 -8.67 -6.91 11.48
N ARG A 70 -8.77 -6.21 12.60
CA ARG A 70 -8.86 -6.84 13.92
C ARG A 70 -10.19 -7.56 14.04
#